data_AF-A0AAW9IVJ7-F1
#
_entry.id   AF-A0AAW9IVJ7-F1
#
_cell.length_a   1.000
_cell.length_b   1.000
_cell.length_c   1.000
_cell.angle_alpha   90.00
_cell.angle_beta   90.00
_cell.angle_gamma   90.00
#
_symmetry.space_group_name_H-M   'P 1'
#
loop_
_entity.id
_entity.type
_entity.pdbx_description
1 polymer ?
#
loop_
_entity_poly.entity_id
_entity_poly.type
_entity_poly.pdbx_seq_one_letter_code
_entity_poly.pdbx_strand_id
1 'polypeptide(L)'
;MDNIQAVIFDLDGTLIDSMGIWAQIDEEYLSKFGYNVPDNLQEKITHLTLTETAIYFKNNFNIDSSIEDIISTWHEMAFYHYSNT
;
A
#
# COMPACT_ATOMS: atom_id res chain seq x y z
N MET A 1 -23.20 23.51 -21.39
CA MET A 1 -22.84 22.68 -20.22
C MET A 1 -23.36 21.30 -20.53
N ASP A 2 -22.46 20.44 -20.97
CA ASP A 2 -22.81 19.15 -21.55
C ASP A 2 -23.48 18.24 -20.51
N ASN A 3 -24.43 17.46 -21.02
CA ASN A 3 -25.39 16.63 -20.30
C ASN A 3 -24.67 15.42 -19.68
N ILE A 4 -24.00 15.57 -18.54
CA ILE A 4 -23.35 14.45 -17.83
C ILE A 4 -24.44 13.56 -17.22
N GLN A 5 -24.61 12.35 -17.74
CA GLN A 5 -25.66 11.41 -17.31
C GLN A 5 -25.23 10.47 -16.17
N ALA A 6 -23.94 10.27 -15.95
CA ALA A 6 -23.40 9.55 -14.79
C ALA A 6 -21.90 9.84 -14.64
N VAL A 7 -21.41 9.81 -13.40
CA VAL A 7 -19.99 9.82 -13.06
C VAL A 7 -19.73 8.62 -12.16
N ILE A 8 -18.68 7.85 -12.47
CA ILE A 8 -18.22 6.74 -11.65
C ILE A 8 -17.00 7.24 -10.88
N PHE A 9 -17.09 7.21 -9.56
CA PHE A 9 -15.98 7.53 -8.67
C PHE A 9 -15.40 6.23 -8.14
N ASP A 10 -14.07 6.12 -8.17
CA ASP A 10 -13.37 5.07 -7.45
C ASP A 10 -13.36 5.40 -5.95
N LEU A 11 -13.46 4.40 -5.09
CA LEU A 11 -13.46 4.62 -3.64
C LEU A 11 -12.03 4.94 -3.17
N ASP A 12 -11.07 4.20 -3.70
CA ASP A 12 -9.65 4.33 -3.38
C ASP A 12 -9.04 5.54 -4.09
N GLY A 13 -8.39 6.41 -3.31
CA GLY A 13 -7.72 7.61 -3.84
C GLY A 13 -8.64 8.72 -4.37
N THR A 14 -9.97 8.54 -4.39
CA THR A 14 -10.92 9.59 -4.83
C THR A 14 -11.84 10.08 -3.71
N LEU A 15 -12.38 9.17 -2.89
CA LEU A 15 -13.24 9.53 -1.75
C LEU A 15 -12.54 9.36 -0.39
N ILE A 16 -11.58 8.45 -0.31
CA ILE A 16 -10.74 8.21 0.86
C ILE A 16 -9.27 8.30 0.43
N ASP A 17 -8.43 8.91 1.26
CA ASP A 17 -6.98 8.95 1.04
C ASP A 17 -6.32 7.61 1.42
N SER A 18 -6.82 6.52 0.82
CA SER A 18 -6.29 5.18 1.05
C SER A 18 -4.89 5.03 0.46
N MET A 19 -4.58 5.73 -0.63
CA MET A 19 -3.25 5.73 -1.25
C MET A 19 -2.17 6.34 -0.35
N GLY A 20 -2.48 7.42 0.39
CA GLY A 20 -1.56 8.00 1.36
C GLY A 20 -1.28 7.06 2.53
N ILE A 21 -2.30 6.36 3.03
CA ILE A 21 -2.15 5.38 4.11
C ILE A 21 -1.27 4.21 3.66
N TRP A 22 -1.50 3.66 2.46
CA TRP A 22 -0.66 2.58 1.93
C TRP A 22 0.80 3.01 1.79
N ALA A 23 1.06 4.23 1.32
CA ALA A 23 2.42 4.76 1.24
C ALA A 23 3.11 4.87 2.61
N GLN A 24 2.38 5.27 3.65
CA GLN A 24 2.89 5.28 5.02
C GLN A 24 3.15 3.88 5.56
N ILE A 25 2.28 2.90 5.25
CA ILE A 25 2.47 1.50 5.63
C ILE A 25 3.73 0.93 4.99
N ASP A 26 3.96 1.19 3.70
CA ASP A 26 5.16 0.75 3.00
C ASP A 26 6.43 1.32 3.66
N GLU A 27 6.40 2.60 4.04
CA GLU A 27 7.51 3.27 4.71
C GLU A 27 7.77 2.73 6.11
N GLU A 28 6.74 2.62 6.93
CA GLU A 28 6.85 2.10 8.28
C GLU A 28 7.28 0.62 8.28
N TYR A 29 6.75 -0.17 7.34
CA TYR A 29 7.08 -1.57 7.20
C TYR A 29 8.56 -1.75 6.83
N LEU A 30 9.07 -1.06 5.80
CA LEU A 30 10.49 -1.15 5.41
C LEU A 30 11.43 -0.59 6.49
N SER A 31 11.02 0.47 7.17
CA SER A 31 11.78 1.06 8.27
C SER A 31 11.98 0.07 9.43
N LYS A 32 10.99 -0.80 9.71
CA LYS A 32 11.12 -1.87 10.73
C LYS A 32 12.22 -2.89 10.38
N PHE A 33 12.50 -3.09 9.09
CA PHE A 33 13.59 -3.94 8.61
C PHE A 33 14.91 -3.19 8.40
N GLY A 34 14.95 -1.88 8.68
CA GLY A 34 16.14 -1.03 8.52
C GLY A 34 16.41 -0.62 7.07
N TYR A 35 15.42 -0.73 6.18
CA TYR A 35 15.54 -0.28 4.80
C TYR A 35 14.95 1.12 4.62
N ASN A 36 15.64 1.95 3.86
CA ASN A 36 15.07 3.21 3.38
C ASN A 36 14.16 2.92 2.19
N VAL A 37 12.99 3.57 2.16
CA VAL A 37 12.06 3.52 1.03
C VAL A 37 12.71 4.15 -0.20
N PRO A 38 12.80 3.43 -1.33
CA PRO A 38 13.19 4.03 -2.59
C PRO A 38 12.14 5.05 -3.05
N ASP A 39 12.56 6.23 -3.54
CA ASP A 39 11.63 7.24 -4.08
C ASP A 39 10.76 6.70 -5.23
N ASN A 40 11.23 5.67 -5.94
CA ASN A 40 10.52 5.01 -7.03
C ASN A 40 9.77 3.74 -6.61
N LEU A 41 9.60 3.48 -5.31
CA LEU A 41 8.88 2.30 -4.83
C LEU A 41 7.42 2.34 -5.26
N GLN A 42 6.73 3.46 -5.02
CA GLN A 42 5.32 3.60 -5.34
C GLN A 42 5.03 3.38 -6.83
N GLU A 43 5.86 3.91 -7.72
CA GLU A 43 5.71 3.70 -9.17
C GLU A 43 5.84 2.21 -9.55
N LYS A 44 6.69 1.47 -8.84
CA LYS A 44 6.92 0.03 -9.08
C LYS A 44 5.83 -0.87 -8.52
N ILE A 45 5.12 -0.43 -7.48
CA ILE A 45 4.13 -1.27 -6.79
C ILE A 45 2.68 -0.85 -7.04
N THR A 46 2.43 0.38 -7.47
CA THR A 46 1.08 0.90 -7.77
C THR A 46 0.31 0.06 -8.81
N HIS A 47 1.02 -0.60 -9.73
CA HIS A 47 0.42 -1.45 -10.75
C HIS A 47 0.35 -2.93 -10.36
N LEU A 48 0.83 -3.27 -9.15
CA LEU A 48 0.86 -4.62 -8.62
C LEU A 48 -0.31 -4.84 -7.66
N THR A 49 -0.75 -6.09 -7.55
CA THR A 49 -1.67 -6.51 -6.49
C THR A 49 -0.96 -6.53 -5.14
N LEU A 50 -1.73 -6.61 -4.04
CA LEU A 50 -1.18 -6.71 -2.68
C LEU A 50 -0.21 -7.89 -2.54
N THR A 51 -0.57 -9.05 -3.09
CA THR A 51 0.27 -10.26 -3.07
C THR A 51 1.54 -10.10 -3.89
N GLU A 52 1.45 -9.51 -5.09
CA GLU A 52 2.63 -9.24 -5.92
C GLU A 52 3.56 -8.23 -5.25
N THR A 53 3.00 -7.23 -4.56
CA THR A 53 3.75 -6.28 -3.75
C THR A 53 4.45 -6.99 -2.59
N ALA A 54 3.78 -7.89 -1.87
CA ALA A 54 4.41 -8.68 -0.81
C ALA A 54 5.56 -9.55 -1.34
N ILE A 55 5.39 -10.17 -2.52
CA ILE A 55 6.46 -10.93 -3.20
C ILE A 55 7.61 -9.99 -3.60
N TYR A 56 7.30 -8.80 -4.13
CA TYR A 56 8.29 -7.78 -4.46
C TYR A 56 9.10 -7.40 -3.23
N PHE A 57 8.44 -7.11 -2.10
CA PHE A 57 9.11 -6.72 -0.86
C PHE A 57 10.00 -7.85 -0.34
N LYS A 58 9.47 -9.07 -0.31
CA LYS A 58 10.23 -10.27 0.10
C LYS A 58 11.52 -10.43 -0.72
N ASN A 59 11.42 -10.35 -2.04
CA ASN A 59 12.55 -10.58 -2.93
C ASN A 59 13.55 -9.41 -2.97
N ASN A 60 13.09 -8.16 -2.88
CA ASN A 60 13.96 -6.98 -3.01
C ASN A 60 14.61 -6.57 -1.68
N PHE A 61 13.95 -6.84 -0.55
CA PHE A 61 14.42 -6.46 0.79
C PHE A 61 14.77 -7.67 1.66
N ASN A 62 14.91 -8.86 1.07
CA ASN A 62 15.34 -10.08 1.77
C ASN A 62 14.53 -10.39 3.04
N ILE A 63 13.22 -10.12 3.02
CA ILE A 63 12.33 -10.31 4.17
C ILE A 63 12.01 -11.80 4.32
N ASP A 64 12.35 -12.38 5.48
CA ASP A 64 12.21 -13.82 5.73
C ASP A 64 10.75 -14.25 5.97
N SER A 65 9.87 -13.32 6.35
CA SER A 65 8.44 -13.55 6.60
C SER A 65 7.71 -14.19 5.42
N SER A 66 6.70 -15.02 5.69
CA SER A 66 5.85 -15.57 4.63
C SER A 66 5.03 -14.46 3.96
N ILE A 67 4.56 -14.70 2.73
CA ILE A 67 3.71 -13.73 2.02
C ILE A 67 2.42 -13.44 2.81
N GLU A 68 1.87 -14.47 3.46
CA GLU A 68 0.69 -14.38 4.31
C GLU A 68 0.95 -13.50 5.55
N ASP A 69 2.10 -13.65 6.21
CA ASP A 69 2.46 -12.82 7.37
C ASP A 69 2.69 -11.36 6.99
N ILE A 70 3.30 -11.10 5.82
CA ILE A 70 3.50 -9.74 5.29
C ILE A 70 2.14 -9.07 5.09
N ILE A 71 1.24 -9.75 4.37
CA ILE A 71 -0.11 -9.23 4.08
C ILE A 71 -0.91 -9.03 5.38
N SER A 72 -0.84 -9.97 6.33
CA SER A 72 -1.51 -9.85 7.62
C SER A 72 -1.00 -8.63 8.40
N THR A 73 0.31 -8.43 8.42
CA THR A 73 0.93 -7.26 9.08
C THR A 73 0.47 -5.96 8.44
N TRP A 74 0.41 -5.89 7.11
CA TRP A 74 -0.10 -4.72 6.40
C TRP A 74 -1.57 -4.45 6.70
N HIS A 75 -2.41 -5.48 6.78
CA HIS A 75 -3.81 -5.31 7.17
C HIS A 75 -3.96 -4.78 8.60
N GLU A 76 -3.14 -5.25 9.54
CA GLU A 76 -3.13 -4.75 10.91
C GLU A 76 -2.68 -3.28 10.97
N MET A 77 -1.65 -2.91 10.21
CA MET A 77 -1.17 -1.53 10.09
C MET A 77 -2.23 -0.64 9.45
N ALA A 78 -2.87 -1.08 8.36
CA ALA A 78 -3.97 -0.36 7.73
C ALA A 78 -5.13 -0.16 8.72
N PHE A 79 -5.54 -1.21 9.43
CA PHE A 79 -6.59 -1.11 10.44
C PHE A 79 -6.25 -0.10 11.53
N TYR A 80 -5.00 -0.09 11.99
CA TYR A 80 -4.52 0.89 12.97
C TYR A 80 -4.59 2.32 12.43
N HIS A 81 -4.10 2.56 11.21
CA HIS A 81 -4.14 3.89 10.58
C HIS A 81 -5.58 4.36 10.39
N TYR A 82 -6.47 3.54 9.80
CA TYR A 82 -7.88 3.88 9.62
C TYR A 82 -8.65 4.10 10.92
N SER A 83 -8.26 3.42 12.01
CA SER A 83 -8.92 3.57 13.33
C SER A 83 -8.45 4.80 14.11
N ASN A 84 -7.32 5.40 13.70
CA ASN A 84 -6.69 6.54 14.39
C ASN A 84 -6.55 7.76 13.46
N THR A 85 -7.24 7.77 12.32
CA THR A 85 -7.36 8.92 11.40
C THR A 85 -8.51 9.83 11.81
#